data_AF-A0AAE1RC48-F1
#
_entry.id   AF-A0AAE1RC48-F1
#
_cell.length_a   1.000
_cell.length_b   1.000
_cell.length_c   1.000
_cell.angle_alpha   90.00
_cell.angle_beta   90.00
_cell.angle_gamma   90.00
#
_symmetry.space_group_name_H-M   'P 1'
#
loop_
_entity.id
_entity.type
_entity.pdbx_description
1 polymer ?
#
loop_
_entity_poly.entity_id
_entity_poly.type
_entity_poly.pdbx_seq_one_letter_code
_entity_poly.pdbx_strand_id
1 'polypeptide(L)'
;MEPNDVNKINFTLFSDPTTAWLGPDGKWRVIVGNEREQNTVLALLYTSADFVHWTEAEHPLHSSNETGMWECPDFFLVSKDKHVLKAIVFRSLVEYYTVGTYDGYTDIYVPDAGSVDNESGLRLDYGKYYASKSFYDSDKKRRVLLSWINESTSANIDIMKGWSGLQAFSRKIWLDESEKQLIQWPVEEIEKLRTDQVKLPITTLKSGSVIEVSGVTGAQV
;
A
#
# COMPACT_ATOMS: atom_id res chain seq x y z
N MET A 1 21.18 1.13 12.17
CA MET A 1 19.90 0.40 12.10
C MET A 1 20.13 -1.05 12.47
N GLU A 2 20.45 -1.34 13.73
CA GLU A 2 20.54 -2.73 14.20
C GLU A 2 19.71 -2.88 15.47
N PRO A 3 18.78 -3.84 15.51
CA PRO A 3 18.07 -4.20 16.74
C PRO A 3 19.04 -4.56 17.88
N ASN A 4 18.81 -4.06 19.08
CA ASN A 4 19.62 -4.38 20.25
C ASN A 4 18.83 -4.20 21.55
N ASP A 5 19.40 -4.67 22.67
CA ASP A 5 18.74 -4.60 23.98
C ASP A 5 18.46 -3.16 24.46
N VAL A 6 19.22 -2.18 23.95
CA VAL A 6 19.07 -0.76 24.32
C VAL A 6 17.85 -0.14 23.64
N ASN A 7 17.63 -0.41 22.35
CA ASN A 7 16.48 0.10 21.60
C ASN A 7 15.24 -0.80 21.71
N LYS A 8 15.34 -1.97 22.37
CA LYS A 8 14.24 -2.91 22.62
C LYS A 8 13.49 -3.34 21.34
N ILE A 9 14.16 -3.28 20.19
CA ILE A 9 13.60 -3.73 18.92
C ILE A 9 13.71 -5.25 18.86
N ASN A 10 12.57 -5.93 18.67
CA ASN A 10 12.60 -7.34 18.33
C ASN A 10 13.10 -7.52 16.89
N PHE A 11 14.26 -8.15 16.72
CA PHE A 11 14.89 -8.34 15.40
C PHE A 11 14.06 -9.22 14.45
N THR A 12 13.17 -10.06 14.96
CA THR A 12 12.27 -10.86 14.12
C THR A 12 11.07 -10.07 13.61
N LEU A 13 10.85 -8.86 14.14
CA LEU A 13 9.72 -7.98 13.82
C LEU A 13 10.21 -6.61 13.34
N PHE A 14 11.30 -6.56 12.57
CA PHE A 14 11.89 -5.32 12.08
C PHE A 14 12.28 -5.47 10.61
N SER A 15 11.42 -5.02 9.69
CA SER A 15 11.65 -5.15 8.26
C SER A 15 10.92 -4.09 7.43
N ASP A 16 11.15 -4.14 6.13
CA ASP A 16 10.43 -3.41 5.09
C ASP A 16 10.55 -1.87 5.17
N PRO A 17 11.78 -1.32 5.01
CA PRO A 17 11.94 0.12 4.91
C PRO A 17 11.15 0.71 3.73
N THR A 18 10.56 1.89 3.91
CA THR A 18 9.91 2.63 2.83
C THR A 18 10.91 3.21 1.84
N THR A 19 10.37 3.74 0.73
CA THR A 19 11.08 4.80 0.00
C THR A 19 11.34 5.97 0.97
N ALA A 20 12.55 6.50 0.96
CA ALA A 20 12.92 7.62 1.81
C ALA A 20 12.42 8.97 1.26
N TRP A 21 12.20 9.93 2.15
CA TRP A 21 11.91 11.33 1.77
C TRP A 21 12.86 12.29 2.45
N LEU A 22 13.13 13.43 1.81
CA LEU A 22 14.00 14.47 2.34
C LEU A 22 13.16 15.49 3.11
N GLY A 23 13.47 15.69 4.38
CA GLY A 23 12.80 16.69 5.22
C GLY A 23 13.34 18.12 5.01
N PRO A 24 12.66 19.12 5.59
CA PRO A 24 13.03 20.53 5.42
C PRO A 24 14.38 20.91 6.07
N ASP A 25 14.89 20.10 6.99
CA ASP A 25 16.20 20.24 7.63
C ASP A 25 17.35 19.63 6.81
N GLY A 26 17.06 19.09 5.61
CA GLY A 26 18.05 18.46 4.73
C GLY A 26 18.45 17.02 5.11
N LYS A 27 17.74 16.36 6.04
CA LYS A 27 17.97 14.93 6.36
C LYS A 27 16.95 14.02 5.67
N TRP A 28 17.38 12.83 5.31
CA TRP A 28 16.51 11.75 4.85
C TRP A 28 15.71 11.18 6.02
N ARG A 29 14.47 10.76 5.75
CA ARG A 29 13.61 9.96 6.62
C ARG A 29 13.30 8.64 5.95
N VAL A 30 13.17 7.59 6.75
CA VAL A 30 12.58 6.31 6.36
C VAL A 30 11.74 5.80 7.52
N ILE A 31 10.63 5.12 7.23
CA ILE A 31 9.95 4.31 8.25
C ILE A 31 10.19 2.84 8.01
N VAL A 32 10.27 2.11 9.11
CA VAL A 32 10.41 0.66 9.14
C VAL A 32 9.29 0.10 10.01
N GLY A 33 8.65 -0.96 9.55
CA GLY A 33 7.58 -1.62 10.29
C GLY A 33 8.11 -2.31 11.54
N ASN A 34 7.40 -2.17 12.65
CA ASN A 34 7.79 -2.78 13.92
C ASN A 34 6.60 -3.03 14.85
N GLU A 35 6.86 -3.76 15.94
CA GLU A 35 6.00 -3.89 17.12
C GLU A 35 6.89 -3.66 18.36
N ARG A 36 6.58 -2.66 19.19
CA ARG A 36 7.19 -2.51 20.52
C ARG A 36 6.10 -2.61 21.57
N GLU A 37 6.40 -3.38 22.62
CA GLU A 37 5.44 -3.73 23.67
C GLU A 37 4.27 -4.57 23.11
N GLN A 38 3.60 -5.35 23.96
CA GLN A 38 2.53 -6.22 23.47
C GLN A 38 1.36 -5.37 22.97
N ASN A 39 0.97 -5.52 21.70
CA ASN A 39 -0.20 -4.88 21.07
C ASN A 39 -0.04 -3.41 20.66
N THR A 40 1.14 -3.00 20.18
CA THR A 40 1.29 -1.69 19.52
C THR A 40 2.18 -1.81 18.28
N VAL A 41 1.55 -1.67 17.12
CA VAL A 41 2.23 -1.55 15.82
C VAL A 41 2.83 -0.15 15.65
N LEU A 42 4.00 -0.09 15.02
CA LEU A 42 4.78 1.14 14.87
C LEU A 42 5.32 1.30 13.46
N ALA A 43 5.26 2.53 12.95
CA ALA A 43 6.13 3.01 11.89
C ALA A 43 7.34 3.69 12.54
N LEU A 44 8.40 2.92 12.82
CA LEU A 44 9.62 3.47 13.43
C LEU A 44 10.29 4.42 12.46
N LEU A 45 10.47 5.66 12.88
CA LEU A 45 11.10 6.69 12.07
C LEU A 45 12.62 6.68 12.28
N TYR A 46 13.36 6.70 11.18
CA TYR A 46 14.81 6.88 11.17
C TYR A 46 15.19 8.09 10.32
N THR A 47 16.23 8.81 10.74
CA THR A 47 16.79 9.95 10.02
C THR A 47 18.24 9.72 9.62
N SER A 48 18.68 10.29 8.51
CA SER A 48 20.06 10.21 8.04
C SER A 48 20.47 11.43 7.23
N ALA A 49 21.70 11.92 7.42
CA ALA A 49 22.25 13.00 6.60
C ALA A 49 22.91 12.50 5.30
N ASP A 50 23.34 11.24 5.26
CA ASP A 50 24.20 10.69 4.19
C ASP A 50 23.66 9.41 3.55
N PHE A 51 22.46 8.96 3.98
CA PHE A 51 21.80 7.74 3.53
C PHE A 51 22.49 6.44 3.96
N VAL A 52 23.57 6.51 4.74
CA VAL A 52 24.37 5.38 5.20
C VAL A 52 24.24 5.20 6.71
N HIS A 53 24.35 6.29 7.46
CA HIS A 53 24.25 6.29 8.92
C HIS A 53 22.87 6.78 9.33
N TRP A 54 22.12 5.91 10.00
CA TRP A 54 20.73 6.13 10.34
C TRP A 54 20.52 6.10 11.85
N THR A 55 19.88 7.14 12.37
CA THR A 55 19.54 7.32 13.78
C THR A 55 18.03 7.25 13.94
N GLU A 56 17.57 6.41 14.87
CA GLU A 56 16.15 6.33 15.22
C GLU A 56 15.69 7.67 15.82
N ALA A 57 14.52 8.15 15.43
CA ALA A 57 13.89 9.31 16.05
C ALA A 57 13.38 8.98 17.46
N GLU A 58 13.15 10.01 18.28
CA GLU A 58 12.65 9.83 19.66
C GLU A 58 11.24 9.24 19.73
N HIS A 59 10.45 9.42 18.66
CA HIS A 59 9.10 8.91 18.52
C HIS A 59 8.90 8.25 17.14
N PRO A 60 7.98 7.29 17.00
CA PRO A 60 7.57 6.78 15.70
C PRO A 60 6.90 7.89 14.86
N LEU A 61 6.79 7.67 13.56
CA LEU A 61 5.98 8.53 12.69
C LEU A 61 4.48 8.40 13.03
N HIS A 62 4.04 7.16 13.26
CA HIS A 62 2.68 6.80 13.67
C HIS A 62 2.68 5.48 14.44
N SER A 63 1.68 5.28 15.28
CA SER A 63 1.44 4.04 16.04
C SER A 63 -0.05 3.76 16.14
N SER A 64 -0.44 2.50 16.20
CA SER A 64 -1.84 2.09 16.42
C SER A 64 -1.94 0.93 17.42
N ASN A 65 -3.07 0.82 18.10
CA ASN A 65 -3.34 -0.22 19.11
C ASN A 65 -3.81 -1.51 18.43
N GLU A 66 -2.92 -2.15 17.69
CA GLU A 66 -3.15 -3.44 17.02
C GLU A 66 -2.11 -4.47 17.47
N THR A 67 -2.47 -5.75 17.42
CA THR A 67 -1.55 -6.85 17.75
C THR A 67 -0.79 -7.34 16.52
N GLY A 68 0.54 -7.37 16.61
CA GLY A 68 1.44 -7.83 15.54
C GLY A 68 2.37 -6.72 15.05
N MET A 69 3.04 -6.98 13.93
CA MET A 69 3.94 -6.04 13.25
C MET A 69 3.25 -5.43 12.03
N TRP A 70 3.59 -4.18 11.72
CA TRP A 70 3.32 -3.62 10.40
C TRP A 70 4.29 -4.15 9.35
N GLU A 71 3.77 -4.84 8.34
CA GLU A 71 4.55 -5.21 7.15
C GLU A 71 4.37 -4.21 6.03
N CYS A 72 5.40 -4.11 5.19
CA CYS A 72 5.44 -3.31 3.96
C CYS A 72 4.77 -1.93 4.10
N PRO A 73 5.19 -1.10 5.08
CA PRO A 73 4.69 0.25 5.16
C PRO A 73 4.98 1.01 3.86
N ASP A 74 4.14 1.98 3.56
CA ASP A 74 4.38 2.98 2.53
C ASP A 74 3.89 4.34 3.02
N PHE A 75 4.67 5.39 2.77
CA PHE A 75 4.36 6.74 3.23
C PHE A 75 4.65 7.75 2.13
N PHE A 76 3.62 8.47 1.70
CA PHE A 76 3.75 9.36 0.55
C PHE A 76 2.75 10.50 0.51
N LEU A 77 3.18 11.60 -0.09
CA LEU A 77 2.36 12.75 -0.42
C LEU A 77 1.37 12.43 -1.56
N VAL A 78 0.10 12.83 -1.41
CA VAL A 78 -0.97 12.64 -2.42
C VAL A 78 -1.66 13.94 -2.86
N SER A 79 -1.59 14.99 -2.04
CA SER A 79 -1.99 16.35 -2.42
C SER A 79 -1.01 17.35 -1.81
N LYS A 80 -1.31 18.65 -1.82
CA LYS A 80 -0.38 19.67 -1.28
C LYS A 80 0.01 19.39 0.18
N ASP A 81 -0.97 19.03 1.01
CA ASP A 81 -0.81 18.89 2.46
C ASP A 81 -1.30 17.52 2.98
N LYS A 82 -1.73 16.62 2.08
CA LYS A 82 -2.20 15.27 2.43
C LYS A 82 -1.18 14.20 2.15
N HIS A 83 -0.99 13.34 3.14
CA HIS A 83 -0.15 12.16 3.09
C HIS A 83 -0.99 10.91 3.27
N VAL A 84 -0.49 9.81 2.73
CA VAL A 84 -1.01 8.48 2.97
C VAL A 84 0.00 7.72 3.79
N LEU A 85 -0.46 7.11 4.88
CA LEU A 85 0.25 6.03 5.55
C LEU A 85 -0.49 4.72 5.28
N LYS A 86 0.20 3.78 4.64
CA LYS A 86 -0.30 2.44 4.35
C LYS A 86 0.53 1.44 5.14
N ALA A 87 -0.11 0.41 5.68
CA ALA A 87 0.57 -0.72 6.32
C ALA A 87 -0.27 -1.99 6.25
N ILE A 88 0.33 -3.11 6.63
CA ILE A 88 -0.36 -4.40 6.74
C ILE A 88 -0.22 -4.89 8.17
N VAL A 89 -1.33 -5.26 8.82
CA VAL A 89 -1.26 -5.96 10.10
C VAL A 89 -0.91 -7.42 9.83
N PHE A 90 0.30 -7.85 10.21
CA PHE A 90 0.79 -9.22 9.93
C PHE A 90 -0.17 -10.33 10.38
N ARG A 91 -0.88 -10.12 11.50
CA ARG A 91 -1.76 -11.14 12.09
C ARG A 91 -3.01 -11.43 11.25
N SER A 92 -3.61 -10.40 10.66
CA SER A 92 -4.83 -10.53 9.85
C SER A 92 -4.58 -10.53 8.36
N LEU A 93 -3.36 -10.19 7.95
CA LEU A 93 -2.97 -10.00 6.55
C LEU A 93 -3.80 -8.93 5.84
N VAL A 94 -4.39 -8.01 6.61
CA VAL A 94 -5.19 -6.90 6.09
C VAL A 94 -4.27 -5.73 5.78
N GLU A 95 -4.24 -5.35 4.50
CA GLU A 95 -3.66 -4.09 4.05
C GLU A 95 -4.67 -2.96 4.15
N TYR A 96 -4.31 -1.91 4.88
CA TYR A 96 -5.12 -0.71 5.03
C TYR A 96 -4.27 0.55 4.88
N TYR A 97 -4.94 1.67 4.68
CA TYR A 97 -4.30 2.97 4.66
C TYR A 97 -5.13 4.03 5.36
N THR A 98 -4.45 5.07 5.81
CA THR A 98 -5.06 6.32 6.25
C THR A 98 -4.63 7.47 5.36
N VAL A 99 -5.46 8.50 5.33
CA VAL A 99 -5.14 9.82 4.78
C VAL A 99 -5.02 10.77 5.96
N GLY A 100 -4.01 11.61 5.95
CA GLY A 100 -3.73 12.52 7.05
C GLY A 100 -2.79 13.64 6.68
N THR A 101 -2.35 14.36 7.70
CA THR A 101 -1.42 15.49 7.55
C THR A 101 -0.10 15.12 8.23
N TYR A 102 1.02 15.50 7.61
CA TYR A 102 2.36 15.29 8.18
C TYR A 102 3.11 16.61 8.27
N ASP A 103 3.60 16.88 9.46
CA ASP A 103 4.45 18.04 9.73
C ASP A 103 5.92 17.60 9.68
N GLY A 104 6.62 18.01 8.62
CA GLY A 104 8.03 17.69 8.41
C GLY A 104 9.01 18.38 9.35
N TYR A 105 8.58 19.32 10.20
CA TYR A 105 9.42 19.94 11.23
C TYR A 105 9.37 19.17 12.55
N THR A 106 8.19 18.67 12.90
CA THR A 106 7.99 17.87 14.12
C THR A 106 8.08 16.37 13.86
N ASP A 107 8.12 15.95 12.60
CA ASP A 107 8.13 14.55 12.16
C ASP A 107 6.90 13.75 12.68
N ILE A 108 5.75 14.41 12.77
CA ILE A 108 4.48 13.83 13.26
C ILE A 108 3.49 13.69 12.11
N TYR A 109 2.94 12.49 11.93
CA TYR A 109 1.78 12.22 11.07
C TYR A 109 0.51 12.06 11.90
N VAL A 110 -0.57 12.72 11.47
CA VAL A 110 -1.88 12.63 12.11
C VAL A 110 -2.92 12.23 11.06
N PRO A 111 -3.54 11.04 11.18
CA PRO A 111 -4.69 10.67 10.36
C PRO A 111 -5.82 11.69 10.45
N ASP A 112 -6.48 11.98 9.34
CA ASP A 112 -7.65 12.85 9.32
C ASP A 112 -8.83 12.23 10.09
N ALA A 113 -9.74 13.08 10.57
CA ALA A 113 -10.94 12.62 11.24
C ALA A 113 -11.76 11.65 10.35
N GLY A 114 -11.98 10.43 10.85
CA GLY A 114 -12.66 9.36 10.11
C GLY A 114 -11.74 8.45 9.29
N SER A 115 -10.45 8.73 9.23
CA SER A 115 -9.45 7.82 8.67
C SER A 115 -9.05 6.79 9.72
N VAL A 116 -9.72 5.64 9.70
CA VAL A 116 -9.53 4.56 10.67
C VAL A 116 -8.21 3.84 10.40
N ASP A 117 -7.36 3.74 11.41
CA ASP A 117 -5.98 3.23 11.34
C ASP A 117 -5.83 1.79 11.85
N ASN A 118 -6.86 0.97 11.61
CA ASN A 118 -6.88 -0.46 11.87
C ASN A 118 -7.51 -1.26 10.71
N GLU A 119 -7.76 -2.55 10.92
CA GLU A 119 -8.29 -3.49 9.92
C GLU A 119 -9.69 -3.13 9.37
N SER A 120 -10.41 -2.25 10.06
CA SER A 120 -11.70 -1.68 9.63
C SER A 120 -11.53 -0.43 8.74
N GLY A 121 -10.30 0.02 8.53
CA GLY A 121 -9.95 1.15 7.68
C GLY A 121 -10.13 0.88 6.19
N LEU A 122 -9.83 1.91 5.41
CA LEU A 122 -9.89 1.84 3.96
C LEU A 122 -8.79 0.93 3.43
N ARG A 123 -9.12 0.13 2.41
CA ARG A 123 -8.19 -0.80 1.76
C ARG A 123 -7.91 -0.38 0.34
N LEU A 124 -6.71 -0.69 -0.16
CA LEU A 124 -6.39 -0.52 -1.57
C LEU A 124 -7.13 -1.55 -2.44
N ASP A 125 -7.43 -2.72 -1.92
CA ASP A 125 -8.26 -3.70 -2.62
C ASP A 125 -8.99 -4.56 -1.59
N TYR A 126 -10.21 -4.98 -1.91
CA TYR A 126 -11.04 -5.81 -1.03
C TYR A 126 -10.99 -7.30 -1.43
N GLY A 127 -10.19 -7.66 -2.44
CA GLY A 127 -9.88 -9.02 -2.85
C GLY A 127 -8.52 -9.52 -2.35
N LYS A 128 -7.84 -10.33 -3.17
CA LYS A 128 -6.48 -10.83 -2.88
C LYS A 128 -5.44 -9.81 -3.33
N TYR A 129 -4.86 -9.10 -2.37
CA TYR A 129 -3.95 -7.99 -2.61
C TYR A 129 -3.07 -7.78 -1.38
N TYR A 130 -1.76 -7.84 -1.55
CA TYR A 130 -0.82 -7.84 -0.43
C TYR A 130 0.51 -7.19 -0.79
N ALA A 131 1.24 -6.72 0.23
CA ALA A 131 2.57 -6.14 0.11
C ALA A 131 2.64 -5.04 -0.95
N SER A 132 1.59 -4.21 -1.07
CA SER A 132 1.58 -3.18 -2.09
C SER A 132 2.62 -2.11 -1.83
N LYS A 133 3.18 -1.55 -2.89
CA LYS A 133 4.19 -0.50 -2.80
C LYS A 133 4.05 0.45 -3.97
N SER A 134 4.17 1.74 -3.68
CA SER A 134 4.03 2.79 -4.67
C SER A 134 5.36 3.47 -4.98
N PHE A 135 5.44 4.03 -6.18
CA PHE A 135 6.53 4.93 -6.56
C PHE A 135 5.98 6.10 -7.38
N TYR A 136 6.74 7.19 -7.42
CA TYR A 136 6.42 8.34 -8.25
C TYR A 136 7.08 8.19 -9.63
N ASP A 137 6.25 8.16 -10.66
CA ASP A 137 6.65 8.23 -12.06
C ASP A 137 6.78 9.71 -12.44
N SER A 138 8.02 10.20 -12.50
CA SER A 138 8.33 11.61 -12.81
C SER A 138 8.01 11.98 -14.25
N ASP A 139 8.11 11.03 -15.16
CA ASP A 139 7.93 11.28 -16.60
C ASP A 139 6.46 11.57 -16.90
N LYS A 140 5.55 10.83 -16.25
CA LYS A 140 4.10 11.02 -16.38
C LYS A 140 3.45 11.75 -15.21
N LYS A 141 4.23 12.19 -14.23
CA LYS A 141 3.78 12.94 -13.05
C LYS A 141 2.62 12.26 -12.32
N ARG A 142 2.78 10.97 -12.05
CA ARG A 142 1.74 10.15 -11.41
C ARG A 142 2.36 9.22 -10.37
N ARG A 143 1.57 8.81 -9.38
CA ARG A 143 1.96 7.73 -8.49
C ARG A 143 1.42 6.41 -9.03
N VAL A 144 2.29 5.40 -9.10
CA VAL A 144 1.96 4.07 -9.57
C VAL A 144 2.07 3.10 -8.40
N LEU A 145 1.09 2.23 -8.26
CA LEU A 145 0.99 1.20 -7.24
C LEU A 145 1.21 -0.19 -7.85
N LEU A 146 2.06 -0.98 -7.20
CA LEU A 146 2.30 -2.40 -7.46
C LEU A 146 1.84 -3.21 -6.25
N SER A 147 1.51 -4.49 -6.45
CA SER A 147 1.03 -5.36 -5.36
C SER A 147 1.11 -6.82 -5.72
N TRP A 148 1.39 -7.66 -4.74
CA TRP A 148 1.40 -9.10 -4.87
C TRP A 148 0.00 -9.69 -4.72
N ILE A 149 -0.34 -10.59 -5.63
CA ILE A 149 -1.54 -11.43 -5.58
C ILE A 149 -1.05 -12.87 -5.42
N ASN A 150 -1.31 -13.46 -4.26
CA ASN A 150 -0.97 -14.87 -4.00
C ASN A 150 -1.98 -15.82 -4.66
N GLU A 151 -1.56 -17.08 -4.84
CA GLU A 151 -2.38 -18.10 -5.49
C GLU A 151 -3.61 -18.48 -4.67
N SER A 152 -4.72 -18.77 -5.34
CA SER A 152 -5.93 -19.36 -4.75
C SER A 152 -5.99 -20.88 -4.91
N THR A 153 -4.95 -21.46 -5.52
CA THR A 153 -4.77 -22.91 -5.68
C THR A 153 -4.02 -23.50 -4.48
N SER A 154 -3.99 -24.85 -4.40
CA SER A 154 -3.20 -25.53 -3.37
C SER A 154 -1.71 -25.54 -3.71
N ALA A 155 -0.85 -25.68 -2.70
CA ALA A 155 0.60 -25.76 -2.89
C ALA A 155 1.02 -26.89 -3.85
N ASN A 156 0.29 -28.02 -3.87
CA ASN A 156 0.57 -29.11 -4.80
C ASN A 156 0.32 -28.70 -6.26
N ILE A 157 -0.72 -27.89 -6.53
CA ILE A 157 -0.99 -27.36 -7.86
C ILE A 157 0.10 -26.35 -8.25
N ASP A 158 0.53 -25.50 -7.31
CA ASP A 158 1.59 -24.53 -7.54
C ASP A 158 2.93 -25.22 -7.89
N ILE A 159 3.28 -26.29 -7.17
CA ILE A 159 4.45 -27.11 -7.47
C ILE A 159 4.32 -27.76 -8.86
N MET A 160 3.14 -28.29 -9.19
CA MET A 160 2.89 -28.96 -10.47
C MET A 160 2.98 -28.00 -11.66
N LYS A 161 2.44 -26.78 -11.53
CA LYS A 161 2.52 -25.75 -12.58
C LYS A 161 3.87 -25.04 -12.63
N GLY A 162 4.68 -25.15 -11.58
CA GLY A 162 6.07 -24.67 -11.52
C GLY A 162 6.24 -23.18 -11.22
N TRP A 163 5.17 -22.49 -10.80
CA TRP A 163 5.19 -21.07 -10.44
C TRP A 163 4.08 -20.75 -9.43
N SER A 164 4.22 -19.66 -8.65
CA SER A 164 3.21 -19.20 -7.70
C SER A 164 3.36 -17.69 -7.47
N GLY A 165 2.25 -16.97 -7.52
CA GLY A 165 2.20 -15.53 -7.27
C GLY A 165 2.19 -14.71 -8.56
N LEU A 166 1.38 -13.65 -8.53
CA LEU A 166 1.25 -12.67 -9.61
C LEU A 166 1.48 -11.27 -9.05
N GLN A 167 1.77 -10.32 -9.94
CA GLN A 167 1.63 -8.91 -9.63
C GLN A 167 0.27 -8.43 -10.14
N ALA A 168 -0.44 -7.64 -9.33
CA ALA A 168 -1.58 -6.88 -9.80
C ALA A 168 -1.12 -5.96 -10.94
N PHE A 169 -1.98 -5.75 -11.93
CA PHE A 169 -1.69 -4.77 -12.98
C PHE A 169 -1.48 -3.40 -12.34
N SER A 170 -0.43 -2.68 -12.76
CA SER A 170 -0.06 -1.40 -12.17
C SER A 170 -1.21 -0.39 -12.23
N ARG A 171 -1.48 0.27 -11.11
CA ARG A 171 -2.57 1.25 -11.01
C ARG A 171 -1.99 2.64 -10.76
N LYS A 172 -2.48 3.64 -11.49
CA LYS A 172 -2.36 5.03 -11.09
C LYS A 172 -3.18 5.24 -9.83
N ILE A 173 -2.64 5.94 -8.84
CA ILE A 173 -3.35 6.28 -7.60
C ILE A 173 -3.34 7.78 -7.35
N TRP A 174 -4.44 8.32 -6.83
CA TRP A 174 -4.59 9.73 -6.46
C TRP A 174 -5.69 9.89 -5.40
N LEU A 175 -5.70 11.03 -4.73
CA LEU A 175 -6.71 11.37 -3.74
C LEU A 175 -8.03 11.78 -4.42
N ASP A 176 -9.16 11.29 -3.93
CA ASP A 176 -10.47 11.68 -4.44
C ASP A 176 -10.82 13.15 -4.12
N GLU A 177 -11.81 13.71 -4.80
CA GLU A 177 -12.22 15.12 -4.61
C GLU A 177 -12.70 15.44 -3.19
N SER A 178 -13.23 14.47 -2.45
CA SER A 178 -13.62 14.66 -1.06
C SER A 178 -12.45 14.56 -0.07
N GLU A 179 -11.27 14.18 -0.56
CA GLU A 179 -10.05 13.95 0.21
C GLU A 179 -10.15 12.85 1.28
N LYS A 180 -11.12 11.93 1.15
CA LYS A 180 -11.38 10.88 2.14
C LYS A 180 -10.83 9.52 1.76
N GLN A 181 -10.56 9.29 0.48
CA GLN A 181 -10.10 8.00 -0.03
C GLN A 181 -9.21 8.17 -1.26
N LEU A 182 -8.46 7.10 -1.56
CA LEU A 182 -7.71 6.99 -2.80
C LEU A 182 -8.58 6.40 -3.91
N ILE A 183 -8.45 6.98 -5.09
CA ILE A 183 -8.94 6.41 -6.34
C ILE A 183 -7.79 5.69 -7.02
N GLN A 184 -8.13 4.58 -7.69
CA GLN A 184 -7.20 3.79 -8.45
C GLN A 184 -7.74 3.54 -9.85
N TRP A 185 -6.85 3.52 -10.83
CA TRP A 185 -7.19 3.15 -12.20
C TRP A 185 -6.00 2.45 -12.87
N PRO A 186 -6.21 1.39 -13.67
CA PRO A 186 -5.13 0.78 -14.44
C PRO A 186 -4.37 1.84 -15.24
N VAL A 187 -3.04 1.76 -15.27
CA VAL A 187 -2.24 2.70 -16.06
C VAL A 187 -2.64 2.64 -17.53
N GLU A 188 -2.71 3.79 -18.20
CA GLU A 188 -3.25 3.91 -19.57
C GLU A 188 -2.46 3.12 -20.63
N GLU A 189 -1.24 2.69 -20.31
CA GLU A 189 -0.45 1.79 -21.15
C GLU A 189 -1.15 0.47 -21.44
N ILE A 190 -2.02 -0.01 -20.54
CA ILE A 190 -2.80 -1.24 -20.74
C ILE A 190 -3.71 -1.13 -21.97
N GLU A 191 -4.14 0.09 -22.32
CA GLU A 191 -5.07 0.31 -23.41
C GLU A 191 -4.47 -0.08 -24.77
N LYS A 192 -3.14 -0.10 -24.87
CA LYS A 192 -2.41 -0.56 -26.07
C LYS A 192 -2.56 -2.07 -26.33
N LEU A 193 -2.98 -2.83 -25.32
CA LEU A 193 -3.22 -4.27 -25.43
C LEU A 193 -4.64 -4.60 -25.90
N ARG A 194 -5.54 -3.61 -26.00
CA ARG A 194 -6.90 -3.82 -26.48
C ARG A 194 -6.89 -4.22 -27.96
N THR A 195 -7.61 -5.27 -28.30
CA THR A 195 -7.84 -5.75 -29.68
C THR A 195 -9.22 -5.28 -30.16
N ASP A 196 -10.05 -6.18 -30.70
CA ASP A 196 -11.40 -5.88 -31.16
C ASP A 196 -12.31 -5.42 -30.01
N GLN A 197 -13.10 -4.38 -30.29
CA GLN A 197 -14.08 -3.82 -29.36
C GLN A 197 -15.48 -4.34 -29.69
N VAL A 198 -16.14 -4.95 -28.72
CA VAL A 198 -17.57 -5.27 -28.79
C VAL A 198 -18.38 -4.15 -28.13
N LYS A 199 -19.28 -3.52 -28.88
CA LYS A 199 -20.21 -2.49 -28.38
C LYS A 199 -21.62 -3.05 -28.34
N LEU A 200 -22.25 -3.02 -27.17
CA LEU A 200 -23.65 -3.40 -27.02
C LEU A 200 -24.56 -2.16 -27.17
N PRO A 201 -25.71 -2.27 -27.86
CA PRO A 201 -26.69 -1.20 -27.89
C PRO A 201 -27.35 -1.02 -26.51
N ILE A 202 -28.04 0.11 -26.32
CA ILE A 202 -28.84 0.36 -25.12
C ILE A 202 -29.83 -0.79 -24.94
N THR A 203 -29.67 -1.54 -23.84
CA THR A 203 -30.42 -2.77 -23.58
C THR A 203 -30.97 -2.77 -22.16
N THR A 204 -32.27 -3.03 -22.01
CA THR A 204 -32.91 -3.19 -20.70
C THR A 204 -32.61 -4.56 -20.13
N LEU A 205 -31.96 -4.61 -18.96
CA LEU A 205 -31.79 -5.84 -18.19
C LEU A 205 -33.06 -6.11 -17.36
N LYS A 206 -33.74 -7.21 -17.65
CA LYS A 206 -34.90 -7.66 -16.86
C LYS A 206 -34.43 -8.42 -15.62
N SER A 207 -35.30 -8.47 -14.59
CA SER A 207 -35.05 -9.28 -13.41
C SER A 207 -34.73 -10.73 -13.79
N GLY A 208 -33.61 -11.26 -13.29
CA GLY A 208 -33.14 -12.62 -13.56
C GLY A 208 -32.63 -12.88 -14.99
N SER A 209 -32.53 -11.86 -15.85
CA SER A 209 -32.02 -12.05 -17.22
C SER A 209 -30.50 -12.17 -17.28
N VAL A 210 -30.02 -12.90 -18.29
CA VAL A 210 -28.61 -13.04 -18.63
C VAL A 210 -28.43 -12.59 -20.08
N ILE A 211 -27.42 -11.76 -20.32
CA ILE A 211 -27.01 -11.35 -21.66
C ILE A 211 -25.57 -11.79 -21.85
N GLU A 212 -25.36 -12.69 -22.80
CA GLU A 212 -24.03 -13.11 -23.22
C GLU A 212 -23.38 -12.03 -24.11
N VAL A 213 -22.10 -11.75 -23.86
CA VAL A 213 -21.29 -10.87 -24.71
C VAL A 213 -20.40 -11.75 -25.58
N SER A 214 -20.80 -11.94 -26.83
CA SER A 214 -20.03 -12.69 -27.81
C SER A 214 -18.98 -11.80 -28.51
N GLY A 215 -17.99 -12.41 -29.16
CA GLY A 215 -16.95 -11.69 -29.90
C GLY A 215 -15.78 -11.17 -29.04
N VAL A 216 -15.66 -11.64 -27.80
CA VAL A 216 -14.50 -11.40 -26.93
C VAL A 216 -13.85 -12.73 -26.55
N THR A 217 -12.54 -12.73 -26.31
CA THR A 217 -11.85 -13.90 -25.73
C THR A 217 -12.11 -13.93 -24.23
N GLY A 218 -13.00 -14.82 -23.78
CA GLY A 218 -13.18 -15.10 -22.36
C GLY A 218 -11.95 -15.78 -21.78
N ALA A 219 -11.37 -15.23 -20.72
CA ALA A 219 -10.19 -15.78 -20.05
C ALA A 219 -10.51 -16.81 -18.95
N GLN A 220 -11.78 -17.21 -18.80
CA GLN A 220 -12.19 -18.31 -17.93
C GLN A 220 -12.66 -19.46 -18.83
N VAL A 221 -11.76 -20.42 -19.05
CA VAL A 221 -12.11 -21.76 -19.54
C VAL A 221 -12.08 -22.70 -18.34
#